data_AF-A0A0M4LVN5-F1
#
_entry.id   AF-A0A0M4LVN5-F1
#
_cell.length_a   1.000
_cell.length_b   1.000
_cell.length_c   1.000
_cell.angle_alpha   90.00
_cell.angle_beta   90.00
_cell.angle_gamma   90.00
#
_symmetry.space_group_name_H-M   'P 1'
#
loop_
_entity.id
_entity.type
_entity.pdbx_description
1 polymer ?
#
loop_
_entity_poly.entity_id
_entity_poly.type
_entity_poly.pdbx_seq_one_letter_code
_entity_poly.pdbx_strand_id
1 'polypeptide(L)' 'MAAGEILEVTATDPGSVADFDSFCRATGNVLLEQDHSDGTFRYRIERKA' A
#
# COMPACT_ATOMS: atom_id res chain seq x y z
N MET A 1 -11.71 9.75 2.54
CA MET A 1 -11.67 8.36 3.03
C MET A 1 -11.66 8.43 4.54
N ALA A 2 -12.44 7.58 5.20
CA ALA A 2 -12.52 7.58 6.66
C ALA A 2 -11.29 6.90 7.27
N ALA A 3 -10.99 7.21 8.52
CA ALA A 3 -10.01 6.47 9.30
C ALA A 3 -10.44 4.99 9.41
N GLY A 4 -9.50 4.07 9.24
CA GLY A 4 -9.75 2.62 9.26
C GLY A 4 -10.25 2.05 7.92
N GLU A 5 -10.39 2.87 6.88
CA GLU A 5 -10.70 2.38 5.55
C GLU A 5 -9.48 1.69 4.93
N ILE A 6 -9.70 0.51 4.36
CA ILE A 6 -8.65 -0.27 3.69
C ILE A 6 -8.65 0.07 2.20
N LEU A 7 -7.54 0.62 1.74
CA LEU A 7 -7.26 0.85 0.33
C LEU A 7 -6.49 -0.35 -0.22
N GLU A 8 -7.06 -1.04 -1.20
CA GLU A 8 -6.34 -2.03 -2.01
C GLU A 8 -5.77 -1.36 -3.26
N VAL A 9 -4.48 -1.54 -3.51
CA VAL A 9 -3.79 -1.03 -4.70
C VAL A 9 -3.09 -2.17 -5.40
N THR A 10 -3.27 -2.26 -6.71
CA THR A 10 -2.54 -3.18 -7.58
C THR A 10 -1.64 -2.37 -8.53
N ALA A 11 -0.37 -2.76 -8.61
CA ALA A 11 0.62 -2.15 -9.48
C ALA A 11 1.43 -3.23 -10.20
N THR A 12 1.87 -2.98 -11.42
CA THR A 12 2.75 -3.90 -12.17
C THR A 12 4.19 -3.41 -12.21
N ASP A 13 4.47 -2.30 -11.53
CA ASP A 13 5.80 -1.69 -11.46
C ASP A 13 6.56 -2.17 -10.21
N PRO A 14 7.83 -2.59 -10.35
CA PRO A 14 8.64 -3.06 -9.22
C PRO A 14 9.11 -1.94 -8.28
N GLY A 15 9.17 -0.69 -8.73
CA GLY A 15 9.51 0.46 -7.89
C GLY A 15 8.43 0.81 -6.85
N SER A 16 7.18 0.44 -7.15
CA SER A 16 6.01 0.67 -6.30
C SER A 16 6.19 0.20 -4.85
N VAL A 17 7.00 -0.85 -4.61
CA VAL A 17 7.28 -1.36 -3.26
C VAL A 17 7.90 -0.28 -2.36
N ALA A 18 8.90 0.44 -2.88
CA ALA A 18 9.60 1.48 -2.14
C ALA A 18 8.75 2.74 -1.97
N ASP A 19 7.93 3.07 -2.99
CA ASP A 19 7.00 4.19 -2.95
C ASP A 19 5.91 3.98 -1.89
N PHE A 20 5.31 2.78 -1.81
CA PHE A 20 4.25 2.50 -0.84
C PHE A 20 4.76 2.43 0.60
N ASP A 21 5.98 1.91 0.84
CA ASP A 21 6.62 1.98 2.17
C ASP A 21 6.86 3.44 2.58
N SER A 22 7.43 4.26 1.68
CA SER A 22 7.70 5.68 1.92
C SER A 22 6.40 6.47 2.14
N PHE A 23 5.36 6.19 1.33
CA PHE A 23 4.04 6.79 1.46
C PHE A 23 3.43 6.49 2.83
N CYS A 24 3.44 5.23 3.26
CA CYS A 24 2.89 4.84 4.56
C CYS A 24 3.63 5.53 5.71
N ARG A 25 4.96 5.59 5.66
CA ARG A 25 5.78 6.30 6.67
C ARG A 25 5.51 7.80 6.70
N ALA A 26 5.42 8.45 5.55
CA ALA A 26 5.22 9.90 5.46
C ALA A 26 3.81 10.34 5.89
N THR A 27 2.80 9.50 5.63
CA THR A 27 1.39 9.81 5.91
C THR A 27 0.90 9.22 7.22
N GLY A 28 1.65 8.32 7.85
CA GLY A 28 1.23 7.58 9.04
C GLY A 28 0.23 6.46 8.75
N ASN A 29 -0.03 6.17 7.47
CA ASN A 29 -0.84 5.03 7.06
C ASN A 29 -0.10 3.71 7.35
N VAL A 30 -0.87 2.63 7.47
CA VAL A 30 -0.31 1.32 7.80
C VAL A 30 -0.43 0.40 6.59
N LEU A 31 0.69 -0.12 6.10
CA LEU A 31 0.69 -1.20 5.12
C LEU A 31 0.34 -2.51 5.85
N LEU A 32 -0.88 -3.02 5.61
CA LEU A 32 -1.38 -4.25 6.21
C LEU A 32 -0.85 -5.48 5.49
N GLU A 33 -0.83 -5.45 4.16
CA GLU A 33 -0.48 -6.59 3.33
C GLU A 33 0.27 -6.11 2.09
N GLN A 34 1.29 -6.88 1.71
CA GLN A 34 2.04 -6.72 0.48
C GLN A 34 2.21 -8.11 -0.12
N ASP A 35 1.71 -8.28 -1.34
CA ASP A 35 1.82 -9.51 -2.09
C ASP A 35 2.39 -9.21 -3.49
N HIS A 36 3.13 -10.16 -4.05
CA HIS A 36 3.64 -10.07 -5.41
C HIS A 36 3.40 -11.41 -6.10
N SER A 37 2.60 -11.37 -7.16
CA SER A 37 2.28 -12.54 -7.95
C SER A 37 2.18 -12.18 -9.43
N ASP A 38 2.78 -13.02 -10.27
CA ASP A 38 2.71 -12.93 -11.74
C ASP A 38 3.05 -11.52 -12.31
N GLY A 39 4.06 -10.86 -11.73
CA GLY A 39 4.47 -9.51 -12.15
C GLY A 39 3.55 -8.38 -11.66
N THR A 40 2.57 -8.70 -10.81
CA THR A 40 1.66 -7.73 -10.19
C THR A 40 1.88 -7.68 -8.68
N PHE A 41 2.07 -6.48 -8.16
CA PHE A 41 2.14 -6.17 -6.75
C PHE A 41 0.76 -5.76 -6.24
N ARG A 42 0.37 -6.29 -5.10
CA ARG A 42 -0.88 -5.94 -4.39
C ARG A 42 -0.52 -5.40 -3.02
N TYR A 43 -1.10 -4.25 -2.67
CA TYR A 43 -0.89 -3.57 -1.40
C TYR A 43 -2.23 -3.34 -0.74
N ARG A 44 -2.35 -3.65 0.55
CA ARG A 44 -3.50 -3.27 1.37
C ARG A 44 -3.03 -2.27 2.41
N ILE A 45 -3.56 -1.06 2.34
CA ILE A 45 -3.14 0.06 3.19
C ILE A 45 -4.34 0.48 4.03
N GLU A 46 -4.19 0.48 5.35
CA GLU A 46 -5.15 1.07 6.27
C GLU A 46 -4.87 2.57 6.40
N ARG A 47 -5.89 3.38 6.13
CA ARG A 47 -5.85 4.82 6.36
C ARG A 47 -5.89 5.10 7.86
N LYS A 48 -4.85 5.71 8.42
CA LYS A 48 -4.98 6.40 9.70
C LYS A 48 -5.49 7.82 9.46
N ALA A 49 -6.45 8.24 10.28
CA ALA A 49 -7.16 9.52 10.19
C ALA A 49 -6.21 10.72 10.03
#